data_AF-A0A0Q3PDM6-F1
#
_entry.id   AF-A0A0Q3PDM6-F1
#
_cell.length_a   1.000
_cell.length_b   1.000
_cell.length_c   1.000
_cell.angle_alpha   90.00
_cell.angle_beta   90.00
_cell.angle_gamma   90.00
#
_symmetry.space_group_name_H-M   'P 1'
#
loop_
_entity.id
_entity.type
_entity.pdbx_description
1 polymer ?
#
loop_
_entity_poly.entity_id
_entity_poly.type
_entity_poly.pdbx_seq_one_letter_code
_entity_poly.pdbx_strand_id
1 'polypeptide(L)' 'KPLHDPIAYRKELDGITVDVSLQWCSDSYSDTVLGYANSIRTIDGGTHIEGLKASLTRTINNLAKKSKTIK' A
#
# COMPACT_ATOMS: atom_id res chain seq x y z
N LYS A 1 7.38 12.93 -10.71
CA LYS A 1 8.62 12.17 -10.95
C LYS A 1 8.72 11.06 -9.92
N PRO A 2 8.77 9.78 -10.34
CA PRO A 2 8.90 8.67 -9.42
C PRO A 2 10.27 8.69 -8.72
N LEU A 3 10.27 8.38 -7.42
CA LEU A 3 11.50 8.29 -6.61
C LEU A 3 12.20 6.94 -6.75
N HIS A 4 11.46 5.91 -7.15
CA HIS A 4 11.93 4.54 -7.28
C HIS A 4 11.02 3.75 -8.25
N ASP A 5 11.46 2.56 -8.65
CA ASP A 5 10.67 1.63 -9.46
C ASP A 5 9.47 1.08 -8.66
N PRO A 6 8.34 0.74 -9.31
CA PRO A 6 7.16 0.25 -8.61
C PRO A 6 7.48 -0.96 -7.73
N ILE A 7 7.08 -0.87 -6.46
CA ILE A 7 7.19 -1.98 -5.52
C ILE A 7 5.93 -2.81 -5.69
N ALA A 8 6.05 -3.94 -6.38
CA ALA A 8 4.96 -4.88 -6.63
C ALA A 8 5.05 -6.10 -5.72
N TYR A 9 3.92 -6.54 -5.19
CA TYR A 9 3.80 -7.74 -4.39
C TYR A 9 2.49 -8.47 -4.69
N ARG A 10 2.61 -9.77 -4.98
CA ARG A 10 1.48 -10.67 -5.17
C ARG A 10 1.57 -11.83 -4.19
N LYS A 11 0.44 -12.17 -3.58
CA LYS A 11 0.33 -13.32 -2.69
C LYS A 11 -1.06 -13.94 -2.77
N GLU A 12 -1.11 -15.25 -2.64
CA GLU A 12 -2.34 -16.01 -2.46
C GLU A 12 -2.42 -16.52 -1.02
N LEU A 13 -3.58 -16.38 -0.38
CA LEU A 13 -3.86 -16.88 0.96
C LEU A 13 -5.31 -17.36 1.01
N ASP A 14 -5.54 -18.58 1.46
CA ASP A 14 -6.87 -19.17 1.65
C ASP A 14 -7.78 -19.03 0.41
N GLY A 15 -7.19 -19.18 -0.79
CA GLY A 15 -7.89 -19.02 -2.07
C GLY A 15 -8.16 -17.57 -2.50
N ILE A 16 -7.71 -16.58 -1.74
CA ILE A 16 -7.79 -15.15 -2.05
C ILE A 16 -6.46 -14.69 -2.62
N THR A 17 -6.47 -14.18 -3.85
CA THR A 17 -5.30 -13.54 -4.47
C THR A 17 -5.31 -12.05 -4.17
N VAL A 18 -4.19 -11.55 -3.64
CA VAL A 18 -3.94 -10.12 -3.40
C VAL A 18 -2.77 -9.68 -4.25
N ASP A 19 -2.95 -8.59 -5.00
CA ASP A 19 -1.93 -7.95 -5.81
C ASP A 19 -1.89 -6.46 -5.45
N VAL A 20 -0.70 -5.94 -5.16
CA VAL A 20 -0.48 -4.57 -4.71
C VAL A 20 0.75 -4.01 -5.41
N SER A 21 0.66 -2.77 -5.89
CA SER A 21 1.77 -2.00 -6.41
C SER A 21 1.79 -0.60 -5.78
N LEU A 22 2.97 -0.17 -5.33
CA LEU A 22 3.16 1.12 -4.64
C LEU A 22 4.31 1.88 -5.28
N GLN A 23 4.13 3.20 -5.44
CA GLN A 23 5.18 4.09 -5.93
C GLN A 23 5.04 5.47 -5.28
N TRP A 24 6.15 6.00 -4.75
CA TRP A 24 6.22 7.37 -4.26
C TRP A 24 6.77 8.30 -5.34
N CYS A 25 6.14 9.47 -5.46
CA CYS A 25 6.48 10.50 -6.44
C CYS A 25 6.88 11.80 -5.73
N SER A 26 7.98 12.42 -6.16
CA SER A 26 8.53 13.62 -5.51
C SER A 26 7.68 14.88 -5.68
N ASP A 27 6.81 14.89 -6.69
CA ASP A 27 5.95 16.00 -7.10
C ASP A 27 4.49 15.79 -6.70
N SER A 28 4.19 14.72 -5.95
CA SER A 28 2.84 14.43 -5.47
C SER A 28 2.83 14.38 -3.94
N TYR A 29 2.15 15.34 -3.34
CA TYR A 29 1.88 15.40 -1.90
C TYR A 29 0.47 14.88 -1.55
N SER A 30 -0.34 14.58 -2.57
CA SER A 30 -1.65 13.94 -2.45
C SER A 30 -1.49 12.42 -2.58
N ASP A 31 -2.24 11.66 -1.78
CA ASP A 31 -2.34 10.22 -1.97
C ASP A 31 -3.29 9.86 -3.12
N THR A 32 -2.99 8.79 -3.83
CA THR A 32 -3.89 8.19 -4.83
C THR A 32 -3.92 6.69 -4.59
N VAL A 33 -5.02 6.20 -4.03
CA VAL A 33 -5.21 4.78 -3.74
C VAL A 33 -6.33 4.25 -4.64
N LEU A 34 -6.00 3.25 -5.45
CA LEU A 34 -6.95 2.56 -6.33
C LEU A 34 -7.08 1.11 -5.84
N GLY A 35 -8.28 0.69 -5.48
CA GLY A 35 -8.54 -0.69 -5.10
C GLY A 35 -9.60 -1.34 -5.99
N TYR A 36 -9.42 -2.65 -6.15
CA TYR A 36 -10.24 -3.50 -6.99
C TYR A 36 -10.57 -4.78 -6.23
N ALA A 37 -11.77 -5.29 -6.44
CA ALA A 37 -12.17 -6.61 -5.99
C ALA A 37 -12.75 -7.34 -7.22
N ASN A 38 -12.20 -8.51 -7.57
CA ASN A 38 -12.61 -9.28 -8.75
C ASN A 38 -12.67 -8.41 -10.02
N SER A 39 -11.62 -7.61 -10.25
CA SER A 39 -11.49 -6.68 -11.38
C SER A 39 -12.47 -5.49 -11.40
N ILE A 40 -13.35 -5.35 -10.40
CA ILE A 40 -14.27 -4.22 -10.26
C ILE A 40 -13.66 -3.17 -9.33
N ARG A 41 -13.64 -1.91 -9.75
CA ARG A 41 -13.12 -0.79 -8.94
C ARG A 41 -14.05 -0.51 -7.76
N THR A 42 -13.50 -0.53 -6.55
CA THR A 42 -14.21 -0.20 -5.31
C THR A 42 -13.91 1.25 -4.92
N ILE A 43 -14.72 2.18 -5.41
CA ILE A 43 -14.48 3.63 -5.27
C ILE A 43 -14.56 4.08 -3.81
N ASP A 44 -15.54 3.55 -3.08
CA ASP A 44 -15.82 3.92 -1.69
C ASP A 44 -14.86 3.27 -0.68
N GLY A 45 -13.86 2.53 -1.17
CA GLY A 45 -12.92 1.82 -0.32
C GLY A 45 -13.33 0.38 -0.10
N GLY A 46 -13.19 -0.09 1.14
CA GLY A 46 -13.46 -1.46 1.55
C GLY A 46 -12.37 -2.02 2.44
N THR A 47 -12.60 -3.23 2.95
CA THR A 47 -11.72 -3.88 3.93
C THR A 47 -10.31 -4.12 3.40
N HIS A 48 -10.16 -4.43 2.10
CA HIS A 48 -8.88 -4.61 1.42
C HIS A 48 -8.04 -3.32 1.39
N ILE A 49 -8.66 -2.18 1.11
CA ILE A 49 -7.96 -0.87 1.09
C ILE A 49 -7.60 -0.41 2.50
N GLU A 50 -8.52 -0.51 3.45
CA GLU A 50 -8.27 -0.12 4.83
C GLU A 50 -7.22 -1.02 5.49
N GLY A 51 -7.24 -2.31 5.18
CA GLY A 51 -6.19 -3.26 5.57
C GLY A 51 -4.81 -2.90 5.00
N LEU A 52 -4.75 -2.50 3.73
CA LEU A 52 -3.51 -2.02 3.10
C LEU A 52 -2.98 -0.78 3.83
N LYS A 53 -3.80 0.25 4.03
CA LYS A 53 -3.40 1.50 4.71
C LYS A 53 -2.89 1.22 6.14
N ALA A 54 -3.63 0.42 6.91
CA ALA A 54 -3.27 0.08 8.28
C ALA A 54 -1.96 -0.72 8.36
N SER A 55 -1.78 -1.71 7.47
CA SER A 55 -0.56 -2.53 7.42
C SER A 55 0.67 -1.75 6.95
N LEU A 56 0.51 -0.86 5.97
CA LEU A 56 1.57 0.00 5.47
C LEU A 56 2.04 0.97 6.55
N THR A 57 1.10 1.66 7.20
CA THR A 57 1.38 2.59 8.30
C THR A 57 2.12 1.88 9.44
N ARG A 58 1.64 0.71 9.86
CA ARG A 58 2.29 -0.11 10.89
C ARG A 58 3.71 -0.50 10.50
N THR A 59 3.92 -0.93 9.26
CA THR A 59 5.23 -1.37 8.76
C THR A 59 6.23 -0.23 8.74
N ILE A 60 5.85 0.94 8.20
CA ILE A 60 6.71 2.12 8.14
C ILE A 60 7.06 2.60 9.55
N ASN A 61 6.07 2.68 10.46
CA ASN A 61 6.32 3.08 11.85
C ASN A 61 7.27 2.12 12.57
N ASN A 62 7.10 0.81 12.36
CA ASN A 62 8.00 -0.19 12.94
C ASN A 62 9.42 -0.08 12.37
N LEU A 63 9.56 0.21 11.07
CA LEU A 63 10.85 0.43 10.43
C LEU A 63 11.53 1.67 11.02
N ALA A 64 10.81 2.79 11.14
CA ALA A 64 11.32 4.05 11.67
C ALA A 64 11.77 3.95 13.14
N LYS A 65 11.05 3.18 13.96
CA LYS A 65 11.45 2.85 15.34
C LYS A 65 12.71 2.01 15.38
N LYS A 66 12.81 0.98 14.52
CA LYS A 66 14.00 0.13 14.42
C LYS A 66 15.24 0.88 13.96
N SER A 67 15.08 1.82 13.03
CA SER A 67 16.17 2.69 12.55
C SER A 67 16.51 3.85 13.50
N LYS A 68 15.83 3.96 14.65
CA LYS A 68 15.95 5.07 15.61
C LYS A 68 15.72 6.46 15.00
N THR A 69 15.03 6.52 13.86
CA THR A 69 14.66 7.77 13.18
C THR A 69 13.50 8.46 13.90
N ILE A 70 12.65 7.68 14.55
CA ILE A 70 11.53 8.14 15.39
C ILE A 70 11.69 7.47 16.76
N LYS A 71 11.54 8.25 17.83
CA LYS A 71 11.56 7.75 19.23
C LYS A 71 10.25 7.04 19.59
#